data_AF-A0A1A8NRJ7-F1
#
_entry.id   AF-A0A1A8NRJ7-F1
#
_cell.length_a   1.000
_cell.length_b   1.000
_cell.length_c   1.000
_cell.angle_alpha   90.00
_cell.angle_beta   90.00
_cell.angle_gamma   90.00
#
_symmetry.space_group_name_H-M   'P 1'
#
loop_
_entity.id
_entity.type
_entity.pdbx_description
1 polymer ?
#
loop_
_entity_poly.entity_id
_entity_poly.type
_entity_poly.pdbx_seq_one_letter_code
_entity_poly.pdbx_strand_id
1 'polypeptide(L)'
;QQQQQQPTEPASPTVATTPDPVAIGVEDKASPKSADAEPEYEDGRGFGIGDLVWGKLRGFSWWPGRIVSWWMTGRSRAAEGTRWVMWFGDGKFSVVCVEKLMPLSSFSNAFHQPTYNKQPMYKKAIYEVLQVASSRAGKSFITCPESDETETSKSVEMLNKQMIEWAMTGFQPTGPRGLQPPEEERNSEVYPEMWVEPEAAAYTPPPAKKPRKSTAEKPKVKDIIDERTRERLVYEVRQKCRSIEDICISCGGLNVGLGHPLFAGGMCQGCKNCFLECAYQYDDDGYQSYCTICCGGREVLMCG
;
A
#
# COMPACT_ATOMS: atom_id res chain seq x y z
N GLN A 1 -16.71 -8.20 -66.70
CA GLN A 1 -17.92 -7.85 -65.96
C GLN A 1 -17.55 -6.73 -64.99
N GLN A 2 -17.93 -5.50 -65.32
CA GLN A 2 -17.92 -4.35 -64.40
C GLN A 2 -19.25 -4.33 -63.65
N GLN A 3 -19.22 -3.92 -62.38
CA GLN A 3 -20.26 -3.22 -61.58
C GLN A 3 -20.01 -3.56 -60.10
N GLN A 4 -20.14 -2.68 -59.11
CA GLN A 4 -20.26 -1.22 -58.99
C GLN A 4 -20.19 -0.99 -57.46
N GLN A 5 -19.53 0.09 -57.01
CA GLN A 5 -19.61 0.56 -55.62
C GLN A 5 -20.70 1.65 -55.49
N GLN A 6 -21.21 1.78 -54.25
CA GLN A 6 -21.94 2.90 -53.60
C GLN A 6 -23.47 3.03 -53.82
N PRO A 7 -24.24 3.69 -52.90
CA PRO A 7 -23.84 4.52 -51.73
C PRO A 7 -24.60 4.31 -50.38
N THR A 8 -24.04 4.96 -49.34
CA THR A 8 -24.49 5.39 -48.00
C THR A 8 -25.91 6.06 -47.99
N GLU A 9 -26.70 6.19 -46.91
CA GLU A 9 -26.45 6.90 -45.63
C GLU A 9 -27.68 6.79 -44.64
N PRO A 10 -27.83 7.58 -43.55
CA PRO A 10 -27.69 7.19 -42.13
C PRO A 10 -29.00 7.15 -41.33
N ALA A 11 -28.96 6.64 -40.09
CA ALA A 11 -29.98 6.96 -39.08
C ALA A 11 -29.33 7.19 -37.70
N SER A 12 -29.32 8.46 -37.28
CA SER A 12 -29.18 8.95 -35.90
C SER A 12 -30.33 9.94 -35.68
N PRO A 13 -30.64 10.39 -34.45
CA PRO A 13 -30.71 9.74 -33.15
C PRO A 13 -32.18 9.72 -32.66
N THR A 14 -32.48 9.10 -31.51
CA THR A 14 -33.73 9.39 -30.78
C THR A 14 -33.39 9.90 -29.39
N VAL A 15 -33.80 11.14 -29.12
CA VAL A 15 -33.66 11.86 -27.85
C VAL A 15 -35.05 12.06 -27.24
N ALA A 16 -35.08 12.08 -25.91
CA ALA A 16 -36.15 12.47 -24.97
C ALA A 16 -37.20 11.38 -24.66
N THR A 17 -37.61 11.14 -23.41
CA THR A 17 -37.78 12.11 -22.30
C THR A 17 -37.66 11.42 -20.93
N THR A 18 -37.06 12.12 -19.96
CA THR A 18 -37.09 11.87 -18.51
C THR A 18 -38.50 11.96 -17.93
N PRO A 19 -38.85 11.17 -16.90
CA PRO A 19 -39.83 11.58 -15.90
C PRO A 19 -39.14 12.04 -14.62
N ASP A 20 -39.54 13.22 -14.13
CA ASP A 20 -39.15 13.78 -12.83
C ASP A 20 -39.92 13.10 -11.66
N PRO A 21 -39.41 13.22 -10.40
CA PRO A 21 -39.67 12.29 -9.31
C PRO A 21 -40.88 12.69 -8.45
N VAL A 22 -41.52 11.72 -7.79
CA VAL A 22 -42.52 11.99 -6.74
C VAL A 22 -42.25 11.18 -5.46
N ALA A 23 -41.91 11.96 -4.44
CA ALA A 23 -42.16 11.84 -2.99
C ALA A 23 -42.22 10.47 -2.29
N ILE A 24 -41.14 10.22 -1.53
CA ILE A 24 -41.07 9.78 -0.12
C ILE A 24 -42.40 9.29 0.50
N GLY A 25 -42.49 7.98 0.72
CA GLY A 25 -43.25 7.35 1.80
C GLY A 25 -42.27 6.67 2.75
N VAL A 26 -42.24 7.12 3.99
CA VAL A 26 -41.49 6.54 5.12
C VAL A 26 -42.22 5.28 5.56
N GLU A 27 -41.55 4.11 5.57
CA GLU A 27 -41.82 3.02 6.53
C GLU A 27 -40.74 1.93 6.46
N ASP A 28 -40.13 1.72 7.63
CA ASP A 28 -39.19 0.70 8.14
C ASP A 28 -38.36 -0.19 7.20
N LYS A 29 -37.06 0.12 7.15
CA LYS A 29 -35.99 -0.76 6.67
C LYS A 29 -35.83 -1.98 7.58
N ALA A 30 -36.43 -3.10 7.20
CA ALA A 30 -35.81 -4.39 7.42
C ALA A 30 -34.71 -4.59 6.35
N SER A 31 -33.45 -4.58 6.77
CA SER A 31 -32.31 -4.89 5.91
C SER A 31 -32.53 -6.23 5.20
N PRO A 32 -32.39 -6.31 3.86
CA PRO A 32 -32.33 -7.61 3.22
C PRO A 32 -31.02 -8.28 3.66
N LYS A 33 -31.12 -9.40 4.37
CA LYS A 33 -30.00 -10.30 4.64
C LYS A 33 -29.29 -10.59 3.31
N SER A 34 -27.99 -10.33 3.27
CA SER A 34 -27.10 -10.63 2.16
C SER A 34 -27.09 -12.13 1.88
N ALA A 35 -27.89 -12.56 0.90
CA ALA A 35 -27.67 -13.83 0.23
C ALA A 35 -26.53 -13.64 -0.79
N ASP A 36 -25.55 -14.56 -0.78
CA ASP A 36 -24.40 -14.69 -1.68
C ASP A 36 -23.20 -13.73 -1.48
N ALA A 37 -22.62 -13.72 -0.28
CA ALA A 37 -21.20 -13.39 -0.16
C ALA A 37 -20.37 -14.68 -0.31
N GLU A 38 -19.95 -14.99 -1.53
CA GLU A 38 -18.98 -16.07 -1.77
C GLU A 38 -17.78 -15.91 -0.82
N PRO A 39 -17.42 -16.94 -0.05
CA PRO A 39 -16.35 -16.87 0.93
C PRO A 39 -14.99 -16.63 0.27
N GLU A 40 -14.21 -15.70 0.82
CA GLU A 40 -12.95 -15.25 0.22
C GLU A 40 -11.91 -16.38 0.26
N TYR A 41 -11.29 -16.66 -0.89
CA TYR A 41 -10.23 -17.67 -1.06
C TYR A 41 -10.66 -19.13 -0.90
N GLU A 42 -11.96 -19.46 -0.98
CA GLU A 42 -12.46 -20.84 -1.06
C GLU A 42 -12.37 -21.43 -2.49
N ASP A 43 -11.22 -21.26 -3.14
CA ASP A 43 -10.96 -21.74 -4.52
C ASP A 43 -10.24 -23.11 -4.56
N GLY A 44 -10.03 -23.74 -3.40
CA GLY A 44 -9.32 -25.03 -3.29
C GLY A 44 -7.80 -24.95 -3.55
N ARG A 45 -7.23 -23.74 -3.67
CA ARG A 45 -5.81 -23.53 -4.03
C ARG A 45 -4.89 -23.29 -2.82
N GLY A 46 -5.41 -23.48 -1.60
CA GLY A 46 -4.70 -23.26 -0.34
C GLY A 46 -4.53 -21.77 -0.01
N PHE A 47 -3.72 -21.46 1.01
CA PHE A 47 -3.42 -20.09 1.46
C PHE A 47 -4.67 -19.29 1.86
N GLY A 48 -5.20 -19.58 3.05
CA GLY A 48 -6.32 -18.86 3.65
C GLY A 48 -5.89 -17.59 4.38
N ILE A 49 -6.86 -16.76 4.76
CA ILE A 49 -6.64 -15.55 5.56
C ILE A 49 -5.89 -15.91 6.85
N GLY A 50 -4.85 -15.13 7.16
CA GLY A 50 -3.99 -15.36 8.32
C GLY A 50 -2.81 -16.30 8.07
N ASP A 51 -2.75 -17.02 6.95
CA ASP A 51 -1.60 -17.89 6.67
C ASP A 51 -0.31 -17.08 6.54
N LEU A 52 0.76 -17.57 7.20
CA LEU A 52 2.10 -17.01 7.04
C LEU A 52 2.77 -17.64 5.81
N VAL A 53 3.28 -16.79 4.93
CA VAL A 53 3.78 -17.20 3.61
C VAL A 53 5.11 -16.55 3.29
N TRP A 54 5.83 -17.17 2.36
CA TRP A 54 6.82 -16.54 1.53
C TRP A 54 6.17 -16.19 0.20
N GLY A 55 6.37 -14.97 -0.29
CA GLY A 55 5.93 -14.56 -1.60
C GLY A 55 7.07 -14.11 -2.51
N LYS A 56 6.92 -14.35 -3.81
CA LYS A 56 7.93 -14.04 -4.82
C LYS A 56 7.46 -12.95 -5.78
N LEU A 57 8.02 -11.75 -5.63
CA LEU A 57 7.87 -10.66 -6.59
C LEU A 57 9.06 -10.60 -7.56
N ARG A 58 8.82 -10.15 -8.80
CA ARG A 58 9.87 -10.00 -9.82
C ARG A 58 10.91 -8.99 -9.34
N GLY A 59 12.19 -9.37 -9.37
CA GLY A 59 13.30 -8.51 -8.96
C GLY A 59 13.59 -8.51 -7.45
N PHE A 60 12.80 -9.22 -6.64
CA PHE A 60 12.98 -9.32 -5.19
C PHE A 60 13.31 -10.75 -4.77
N SER A 61 13.96 -10.92 -3.63
CA SER A 61 14.08 -12.23 -2.96
C SER A 61 12.69 -12.74 -2.53
N TRP A 62 12.59 -14.01 -2.15
CA TRP A 62 11.40 -14.49 -1.44
C TRP A 62 11.24 -13.68 -0.15
N TRP A 63 10.08 -13.08 0.05
CA TRP A 63 9.80 -12.16 1.15
C TRP A 63 8.69 -12.70 2.05
N PRO A 64 8.79 -12.59 3.39
CA PRO A 64 7.76 -13.08 4.29
C PRO A 64 6.53 -12.16 4.30
N GLY A 65 5.34 -12.75 4.35
CA GLY A 65 4.08 -12.04 4.42
C GLY A 65 2.98 -12.84 5.10
N ARG A 66 1.82 -12.19 5.22
CA ARG A 66 0.57 -12.74 5.77
C ARG A 66 -0.51 -12.62 4.71
N ILE A 67 -1.29 -13.67 4.50
CA ILE A 67 -2.51 -13.57 3.69
C ILE A 67 -3.54 -12.74 4.45
N VAL A 68 -4.12 -11.75 3.80
CA VAL A 68 -5.13 -10.85 4.37
C VAL A 68 -6.36 -10.80 3.49
N SER A 69 -7.48 -10.37 4.08
CA SER A 69 -8.67 -10.06 3.31
C SER A 69 -8.50 -8.77 2.50
N TRP A 70 -9.16 -8.69 1.34
CA TRP A 70 -9.25 -7.46 0.55
C TRP A 70 -9.83 -6.27 1.34
N TRP A 71 -10.73 -6.49 2.31
CA TRP A 71 -11.32 -5.43 3.15
C TRP A 71 -10.24 -4.60 3.84
N MET A 72 -9.21 -5.28 4.33
CA MET A 72 -8.09 -4.67 5.05
C MET A 72 -7.22 -3.78 4.16
N THR A 73 -7.30 -3.97 2.84
CA THR A 73 -6.51 -3.22 1.86
C THR A 73 -7.19 -1.95 1.38
N GLY A 74 -8.51 -1.80 1.63
CA GLY A 74 -9.33 -0.74 1.04
C GLY A 74 -9.43 -0.80 -0.48
N ARG A 75 -9.16 -1.96 -1.10
CA ARG A 75 -9.14 -2.17 -2.56
C ARG A 75 -10.09 -3.30 -2.98
N SER A 76 -10.25 -3.50 -4.28
CA SER A 76 -11.09 -4.57 -4.83
C SER A 76 -10.61 -5.97 -4.45
N ARG A 77 -11.53 -6.95 -4.56
CA ARG A 77 -11.24 -8.38 -4.43
C ARG A 77 -10.05 -8.79 -5.32
N ALA A 78 -9.24 -9.70 -4.79
CA ALA A 78 -8.20 -10.35 -5.57
C ALA A 78 -8.84 -11.16 -6.72
N ALA A 79 -8.16 -11.24 -7.87
CA ALA A 79 -8.60 -12.11 -8.95
C ALA A 79 -8.51 -13.58 -8.52
N GLU A 80 -9.28 -14.45 -9.17
CA GLU A 80 -9.21 -15.90 -8.94
C GLU A 80 -7.76 -16.41 -9.02
N GLY A 81 -7.38 -17.26 -8.07
CA GLY A 81 -6.02 -17.78 -8.04
C GLY A 81 -4.94 -16.82 -7.51
N THR A 82 -5.35 -15.70 -6.93
CA THR A 82 -4.44 -14.75 -6.29
C THR A 82 -4.86 -14.49 -4.85
N ARG A 83 -3.93 -13.95 -4.06
CA ARG A 83 -4.15 -13.57 -2.66
C ARG A 83 -3.64 -12.16 -2.41
N TRP A 84 -4.34 -11.42 -1.57
CA TRP A 84 -3.75 -10.25 -0.92
C TRP A 84 -2.75 -10.68 0.13
N VAL A 85 -1.53 -10.18 0.01
CA VAL A 85 -0.43 -10.41 0.95
C VAL A 85 -0.04 -9.08 1.58
N MET A 86 -0.05 -9.02 2.90
CA MET A 86 0.60 -7.96 3.68
C MET A 86 2.04 -8.39 3.97
N TRP A 87 3.02 -7.58 3.57
CA TRP A 87 4.44 -7.89 3.76
C TRP A 87 4.92 -7.48 5.14
N PHE A 88 5.66 -8.37 5.81
CA PHE A 88 6.39 -7.99 7.01
C PHE A 88 7.54 -7.03 6.66
N GLY A 89 7.90 -6.16 7.59
CA GLY A 89 8.92 -5.13 7.46
C GLY A 89 8.34 -3.75 7.12
N ASP A 90 7.56 -3.64 6.06
CA ASP A 90 6.99 -2.36 5.59
C ASP A 90 5.45 -2.30 5.58
N GLY A 91 4.76 -3.41 5.84
CA GLY A 91 3.30 -3.45 5.93
C GLY A 91 2.56 -3.24 4.60
N LYS A 92 3.27 -3.21 3.47
CA LYS A 92 2.63 -2.98 2.17
C LYS A 92 1.81 -4.18 1.73
N PHE A 93 0.80 -3.90 0.92
CA PHE A 93 -0.06 -4.91 0.32
C PHE A 93 0.32 -5.21 -1.13
N SER A 94 0.17 -6.45 -1.55
CA SER A 94 0.28 -6.85 -2.95
C SER A 94 -0.65 -8.01 -3.27
N VAL A 95 -1.15 -8.05 -4.50
CA VAL A 95 -1.82 -9.23 -5.05
C VAL A 95 -0.76 -10.18 -5.61
N VAL A 96 -0.75 -11.43 -5.15
CA VAL A 96 0.25 -12.44 -5.52
C VAL A 96 -0.44 -13.70 -5.99
N CYS A 97 -0.02 -14.26 -7.13
CA CYS A 97 -0.52 -15.55 -7.62
C CYS A 97 -0.09 -16.67 -6.67
N VAL A 98 -0.95 -17.67 -6.44
CA VAL A 98 -0.67 -18.77 -5.51
C VAL A 98 0.59 -19.57 -5.88
N GLU A 99 0.96 -19.66 -7.16
CA GLU A 99 2.19 -20.31 -7.63
C GLU A 99 3.46 -19.55 -7.26
N LYS A 100 3.31 -18.30 -6.83
CA LYS A 100 4.39 -17.44 -6.31
C LYS A 100 4.35 -17.36 -4.78
N LEU A 101 3.58 -18.23 -4.13
CA LEU A 101 3.52 -18.37 -2.68
C LEU A 101 4.11 -19.72 -2.24
N MET A 102 4.74 -19.72 -1.08
CA MET A 102 5.10 -20.92 -0.32
C MET A 102 4.69 -20.72 1.14
N PRO A 103 4.32 -21.77 1.87
CA PRO A 103 4.05 -21.63 3.30
C PRO A 103 5.33 -21.23 4.05
N LEU A 104 5.20 -20.46 5.13
CA LEU A 104 6.35 -20.06 5.95
C LEU A 104 7.18 -21.26 6.42
N SER A 105 6.52 -22.41 6.64
CA SER A 105 7.16 -23.68 7.01
C SER A 105 8.27 -24.13 6.06
N SER A 106 8.26 -23.68 4.80
CA SER A 106 9.34 -23.91 3.82
C SER A 106 10.53 -22.95 4.02
N PHE A 107 10.83 -22.60 5.27
CA PHE A 107 11.81 -21.57 5.63
C PHE A 107 13.20 -21.84 5.05
N SER A 108 13.70 -23.07 5.15
CA SER A 108 15.01 -23.47 4.61
C SER A 108 15.13 -23.32 3.09
N ASN A 109 14.01 -23.37 2.35
CA ASN A 109 14.00 -23.24 0.89
C ASN A 109 13.96 -21.77 0.44
N ALA A 110 13.31 -20.90 1.23
CA ALA A 110 12.99 -19.54 0.84
C ALA A 110 13.92 -18.49 1.47
N PHE A 111 14.40 -18.74 2.68
CA PHE A 111 15.25 -17.83 3.42
C PHE A 111 16.56 -17.59 2.66
N HIS A 112 16.87 -16.31 2.40
CA HIS A 112 18.04 -15.93 1.62
C HIS A 112 19.07 -15.18 2.47
N GLN A 113 20.06 -15.93 3.00
CA GLN A 113 21.12 -15.41 3.86
C GLN A 113 21.84 -14.17 3.30
N PRO A 114 22.20 -14.08 1.99
CA PRO A 114 22.85 -12.89 1.45
C PRO A 114 21.97 -11.63 1.53
N THR A 115 20.65 -11.77 1.34
CA THR A 115 19.70 -10.65 1.48
C THR A 115 19.57 -10.27 2.95
N TYR A 116 19.44 -11.26 3.84
CA TYR A 116 19.42 -11.03 5.28
C TYR A 116 20.63 -10.23 5.76
N ASN A 117 21.84 -10.58 5.32
CA ASN A 117 23.04 -9.88 5.75
C ASN A 117 23.12 -8.43 5.24
N LYS A 118 22.56 -8.13 4.06
CA LYS A 118 22.72 -6.84 3.37
C LYS A 118 21.56 -5.87 3.54
N GLN A 119 20.34 -6.37 3.74
CA GLN A 119 19.13 -5.54 3.74
C GLN A 119 18.50 -5.48 5.15
N PRO A 120 18.60 -4.33 5.85
CA PRO A 120 17.99 -4.16 7.18
C PRO A 120 16.48 -4.43 7.17
N MET A 121 15.78 -4.05 6.10
CA MET A 121 14.35 -4.29 5.96
C MET A 121 14.00 -5.79 5.85
N TYR A 122 14.86 -6.60 5.22
CA TYR A 122 14.67 -8.05 5.22
C TYR A 122 14.91 -8.64 6.61
N LYS A 123 15.92 -8.16 7.35
CA LYS A 123 16.13 -8.58 8.74
C LYS A 123 14.90 -8.27 9.61
N LYS A 124 14.36 -7.06 9.50
CA LYS A 124 13.13 -6.64 10.19
C LYS A 124 11.96 -7.54 9.82
N ALA A 125 11.76 -7.82 8.53
CA ALA A 125 10.67 -8.67 8.06
C ALA A 125 10.76 -10.10 8.61
N ILE A 126 11.98 -10.67 8.68
CA ILE A 126 12.24 -12.00 9.26
C ILE A 126 11.96 -12.00 10.76
N TYR A 127 12.40 -10.96 11.49
CA TYR A 127 12.11 -10.84 12.91
C TYR A 127 10.60 -10.83 13.19
N GLU A 128 9.86 -9.96 12.51
CA GLU A 128 8.42 -9.80 12.72
C GLU A 128 7.65 -11.07 12.40
N VAL A 129 7.91 -11.71 11.24
CA VAL A 129 7.20 -12.94 10.89
C VAL A 129 7.51 -14.08 11.87
N LEU A 130 8.75 -14.16 12.37
CA LEU A 130 9.13 -15.20 13.32
C LEU A 130 8.57 -14.92 14.72
N GLN A 131 8.32 -13.66 15.09
CA GLN A 131 7.62 -13.32 16.34
C GLN A 131 6.17 -13.80 16.31
N VAL A 132 5.48 -13.54 15.20
CA VAL A 132 4.11 -14.04 15.00
C VAL A 132 4.11 -15.57 15.00
N ALA A 133 5.04 -16.20 14.27
CA ALA A 133 5.20 -17.65 14.24
C ALA A 133 5.45 -18.25 15.64
N SER A 134 6.34 -17.65 16.42
CA SER A 134 6.66 -18.13 17.77
C SER A 134 5.50 -17.96 18.74
N SER A 135 4.76 -16.85 18.63
CA SER A 135 3.54 -16.63 19.40
C SER A 135 2.49 -17.71 19.10
N ARG A 136 2.20 -17.96 17.82
CA ARG A 136 1.27 -19.04 17.40
C ARG A 136 1.72 -20.42 17.87
N ALA A 137 3.02 -20.69 17.80
CA ALA A 137 3.59 -21.98 18.20
C ALA A 137 3.78 -22.14 19.72
N GLY A 138 3.52 -21.10 20.53
CA GLY A 138 3.82 -21.09 21.96
C GLY A 138 5.32 -21.23 22.27
N LYS A 139 6.19 -20.82 21.34
CA LYS A 139 7.66 -20.90 21.47
C LYS A 139 8.18 -19.65 22.17
N SER A 140 8.78 -19.83 23.34
CA SER A 140 9.53 -18.79 24.04
C SER A 140 11.02 -18.87 23.71
N PHE A 141 11.67 -17.70 23.67
CA PHE A 141 13.11 -17.56 23.52
C PHE A 141 13.67 -16.86 24.77
N ILE A 142 14.89 -17.22 25.15
CA ILE A 142 15.53 -16.65 26.35
C ILE A 142 16.14 -15.30 25.97
N THR A 143 15.63 -14.23 26.57
CA THR A 143 16.27 -12.91 26.56
C THR A 143 17.16 -12.80 27.79
N CYS A 144 18.47 -12.57 27.59
CA CYS A 144 19.39 -12.25 28.69
C CYS A 144 18.98 -10.92 29.34
N PRO A 145 19.09 -10.77 30.68
CA PRO A 145 18.71 -9.54 31.37
C PRO A 145 19.56 -8.35 30.92
N GLU A 146 18.90 -7.19 30.81
CA GLU A 146 19.49 -5.92 30.36
C GLU A 146 20.62 -5.47 31.29
N SER A 147 21.83 -5.40 30.75
CA SER A 147 22.87 -4.50 31.27
C SER A 147 23.43 -3.71 30.11
N ASP A 148 23.25 -2.38 30.15
CA ASP A 148 23.71 -1.36 29.18
C ASP A 148 23.10 -1.33 27.76
N GLU A 149 22.84 -0.11 27.28
CA GLU A 149 22.29 0.25 25.95
C GLU A 149 23.07 -0.35 24.75
N THR A 150 24.35 -0.69 24.94
CA THR A 150 25.18 -1.34 23.90
C THR A 150 24.95 -2.86 23.81
N GLU A 151 24.33 -3.48 24.82
CA GLU A 151 23.95 -4.89 24.82
C GLU A 151 22.59 -5.14 24.17
N THR A 152 21.70 -4.16 24.14
CA THR A 152 20.37 -4.29 23.52
C THR A 152 20.45 -4.71 22.05
N SER A 153 21.38 -4.11 21.28
CA SER A 153 21.58 -4.47 19.87
C SER A 153 22.12 -5.89 19.69
N LYS A 154 23.04 -6.33 20.56
CA LYS A 154 23.58 -7.70 20.54
C LYS A 154 22.53 -8.73 20.97
N SER A 155 21.68 -8.36 21.93
CA SER A 155 20.57 -9.18 22.43
C SER A 155 19.53 -9.42 21.33
N VAL A 156 19.15 -8.38 20.57
CA VAL A 156 18.24 -8.50 19.43
C VAL A 156 18.83 -9.35 18.30
N GLU A 157 20.13 -9.23 18.02
CA GLU A 157 20.80 -10.06 17.01
C GLU A 157 20.89 -11.53 17.44
N MET A 158 21.17 -11.78 18.72
CA MET A 158 21.19 -13.12 19.30
C MET A 158 19.79 -13.77 19.29
N LEU A 159 18.75 -13.01 19.65
CA LEU A 159 17.36 -13.45 19.59
C LEU A 159 16.96 -13.83 18.17
N ASN A 160 17.27 -12.97 17.19
CA ASN A 160 17.03 -13.26 15.77
C ASN A 160 17.71 -14.56 15.32
N LYS A 161 18.96 -14.77 15.74
CA LYS A 161 19.69 -16.00 15.42
C LYS A 161 18.98 -17.24 15.99
N GLN A 162 18.53 -17.21 17.24
CA GLN A 162 17.78 -18.32 17.85
C GLN A 162 16.47 -18.60 17.10
N MET A 163 15.75 -17.56 16.70
CA MET A 163 14.49 -17.70 15.94
C MET A 163 14.73 -18.30 14.56
N ILE A 164 15.78 -17.88 13.86
CA ILE A 164 16.16 -18.41 12.55
C ILE A 164 16.59 -19.87 12.66
N GLU A 165 17.41 -20.22 13.65
CA GLU A 165 17.81 -21.61 13.90
C GLU A 165 16.59 -22.50 14.16
N TRP A 166 15.65 -22.04 14.98
CA TRP A 166 14.38 -22.74 15.21
C TRP A 166 13.59 -22.93 13.91
N ALA A 167 13.45 -21.88 13.08
CA ALA A 167 12.77 -21.97 11.80
C ALA A 167 13.46 -22.94 10.82
N MET A 168 14.80 -22.96 10.80
CA MET A 168 15.60 -23.88 9.99
C MET A 168 15.43 -25.35 10.39
N THR A 169 15.11 -25.63 11.67
CA THR A 169 14.76 -26.99 12.11
C THR A 169 13.33 -27.41 11.74
N GLY A 170 12.59 -26.58 11.01
CA GLY A 170 11.20 -26.84 10.63
C GLY A 170 10.21 -26.56 11.76
N PHE A 171 10.49 -25.57 12.62
CA PHE A 171 9.57 -25.07 13.66
C PHE A 171 9.22 -26.10 14.75
N GLN A 172 10.17 -26.96 15.14
CA GLN A 172 9.95 -27.97 16.17
C GLN A 172 9.66 -27.37 17.56
N PRO A 173 8.83 -28.02 18.40
CA PRO A 173 8.23 -29.36 18.23
C PRO A 173 6.87 -29.38 17.51
N THR A 174 6.23 -28.22 17.34
CA THR A 174 4.88 -28.13 16.76
C THR A 174 4.89 -28.34 15.25
N GLY A 175 6.00 -28.00 14.60
CA GLY A 175 6.17 -28.07 13.16
C GLY A 175 5.25 -27.06 12.44
N PRO A 176 4.94 -27.30 11.15
CA PRO A 176 4.07 -26.42 10.36
C PRO A 176 2.70 -26.17 10.99
N ARG A 177 2.18 -27.13 11.77
CA ARG A 177 0.87 -27.00 12.44
C ARG A 177 0.84 -25.87 13.46
N GLY A 178 1.95 -25.61 14.15
CA GLY A 178 2.03 -24.51 15.11
C GLY A 178 2.05 -23.12 14.48
N LEU A 179 2.11 -23.02 13.15
CA LEU A 179 2.11 -21.76 12.41
C LEU A 179 0.73 -21.36 11.91
N GLN A 180 -0.26 -22.27 11.99
CA GLN A 180 -1.61 -22.02 11.51
C GLN A 180 -2.24 -20.83 12.24
N PRO A 181 -3.04 -20.00 11.54
CA PRO A 181 -3.70 -18.87 12.17
C PRO A 181 -4.68 -19.36 13.26
N PRO A 182 -4.74 -18.69 14.42
CA PRO A 182 -5.81 -18.85 15.38
C PRO A 182 -7.18 -18.59 14.74
N GLU A 183 -8.27 -19.07 15.35
CA GLU A 183 -9.62 -18.92 14.78
C GLU A 183 -10.02 -17.45 14.63
N GLU A 184 -9.55 -16.60 15.53
CA GLU A 184 -9.80 -15.16 15.54
C GLU A 184 -9.17 -14.46 14.34
N GLU A 185 -8.00 -14.92 13.88
CA GLU A 185 -7.34 -14.35 12.69
C GLU A 185 -7.87 -14.93 11.38
N ARG A 186 -8.59 -16.05 11.44
CA ARG A 186 -9.19 -16.73 10.27
C ARG A 186 -10.56 -16.15 9.90
N ASN A 187 -11.28 -15.59 10.88
CA ASN A 187 -12.59 -15.03 10.64
C ASN A 187 -12.50 -13.56 10.18
N SER A 188 -12.96 -13.27 8.97
CA SER A 188 -12.98 -11.90 8.41
C SER A 188 -13.87 -10.96 9.23
N GLU A 189 -14.80 -11.50 10.02
CA GLU A 189 -15.73 -10.76 10.88
C GLU A 189 -15.12 -10.34 12.22
N VAL A 190 -13.98 -10.91 12.61
CA VAL A 190 -13.29 -10.59 13.87
C VAL A 190 -11.98 -9.85 13.54
N TYR A 191 -12.11 -8.70 12.90
CA TYR A 191 -11.28 -7.59 13.32
C TYR A 191 -12.01 -6.95 14.50
N PRO A 192 -11.50 -7.04 15.75
CA PRO A 192 -11.99 -6.22 16.84
C PRO A 192 -11.93 -4.78 16.37
N GLU A 193 -13.12 -4.20 16.16
CA GLU A 193 -13.33 -2.79 15.91
C GLU A 193 -12.56 -2.25 14.68
N MET A 194 -13.31 -2.02 13.60
CA MET A 194 -13.27 -0.68 12.97
C MET A 194 -12.99 0.30 14.10
N TRP A 195 -11.82 0.95 14.13
CA TRP A 195 -11.48 1.94 15.15
C TRP A 195 -12.74 2.74 15.45
N VAL A 196 -13.39 2.42 16.58
CA VAL A 196 -14.60 3.11 16.97
C VAL A 196 -14.05 4.43 17.48
N GLU A 197 -14.10 5.45 16.64
CA GLU A 197 -14.24 6.79 17.18
C GLU A 197 -15.43 6.74 18.14
N PRO A 198 -15.26 7.03 19.44
CA PRO A 198 -16.40 7.11 20.34
C PRO A 198 -17.28 8.26 19.86
N GLU A 199 -18.38 7.93 19.19
CA GLU A 199 -19.33 8.92 18.71
C GLU A 199 -20.08 9.53 19.91
N ALA A 200 -20.07 10.87 19.96
CA ALA A 200 -20.98 11.72 20.73
C ALA A 200 -20.87 11.72 22.28
N ALA A 201 -19.71 12.10 22.83
CA ALA A 201 -19.73 12.96 24.02
C ALA A 201 -19.94 14.42 23.55
N ALA A 202 -21.20 14.86 23.59
CA ALA A 202 -21.71 16.21 23.47
C ALA A 202 -20.73 17.31 23.00
N TYR A 203 -21.09 17.91 21.86
CA TYR A 203 -20.67 19.23 21.43
C TYR A 203 -20.37 20.18 22.61
N THR A 204 -19.08 20.36 22.89
CA THR A 204 -18.55 21.68 23.21
C THR A 204 -17.32 21.88 22.32
N PRO A 205 -17.34 22.86 21.40
CA PRO A 205 -16.18 23.10 20.56
C PRO A 205 -14.98 23.47 21.45
N PRO A 206 -13.80 22.83 21.27
CA PRO A 206 -12.60 23.27 21.96
C PRO A 206 -12.24 24.67 21.47
N PRO A 207 -11.72 25.56 22.35
CA PRO A 207 -11.37 26.92 21.96
C PRO A 207 -10.32 26.84 20.84
N ALA A 208 -10.49 27.67 19.81
CA ALA A 208 -9.64 27.76 18.63
C ALA A 208 -8.16 27.51 18.97
N LYS A 209 -7.69 26.29 18.70
CA LYS A 209 -6.27 25.95 18.84
C LYS A 209 -5.58 26.36 17.53
N LYS A 210 -4.54 27.17 17.72
CA LYS A 210 -3.68 27.75 16.68
C LYS A 210 -3.21 26.67 15.68
N PRO A 211 -2.92 27.06 14.41
CA PRO A 211 -2.49 26.12 13.38
C PRO A 211 -1.32 25.28 13.89
N ARG A 212 -1.51 23.96 13.93
CA ARG A 212 -0.47 23.02 14.30
C ARG A 212 0.54 23.02 13.15
N LYS A 213 1.68 23.71 13.35
CA LYS A 213 2.81 23.65 12.41
C LYS A 213 3.23 22.18 12.30
N SER A 214 3.06 21.57 11.13
CA SER A 214 3.71 20.29 10.82
C SER A 214 5.23 20.50 10.89
N THR A 215 5.87 19.94 11.91
CA THR A 215 7.33 20.01 12.09
C THR A 215 8.09 18.95 11.29
N ALA A 216 7.45 18.26 10.35
CA ALA A 216 8.16 17.45 9.37
C ALA A 216 8.81 18.37 8.31
N GLU A 217 10.07 18.75 8.54
CA GLU A 217 10.85 19.42 7.52
C GLU A 217 11.00 18.52 6.29
N LYS A 218 10.72 19.11 5.13
CA LYS A 218 10.77 18.49 3.80
C LYS A 218 12.07 17.70 3.54
N PRO A 219 12.01 16.63 2.75
CA PRO A 219 13.08 16.32 1.82
C PRO A 219 13.21 17.51 0.85
N LYS A 220 14.14 18.43 1.12
CA LYS A 220 14.40 19.55 0.22
C LYS A 220 15.03 18.99 -1.06
N VAL A 221 14.27 18.99 -2.16
CA VAL A 221 14.85 18.83 -3.49
C VAL A 221 15.87 19.96 -3.65
N LYS A 222 17.16 19.60 -3.74
CA LYS A 222 18.28 20.55 -3.71
C LYS A 222 18.33 21.49 -4.92
N ASP A 223 17.59 21.18 -5.98
CA ASP A 223 17.72 21.80 -7.30
C ASP A 223 16.41 22.47 -7.77
N ILE A 224 15.82 23.34 -6.94
CA ILE A 224 14.79 24.26 -7.43
C ILE A 224 15.51 25.37 -8.20
N ILE A 225 15.22 25.52 -9.50
CA ILE A 225 15.81 26.59 -10.32
C ILE A 225 15.31 27.96 -9.86
N ASP A 226 16.08 29.01 -10.14
CA ASP A 226 15.69 30.38 -9.81
C ASP A 226 14.45 30.85 -10.61
N GLU A 227 13.70 31.80 -10.03
CA GLU A 227 12.43 32.25 -10.59
C GLU A 227 12.57 32.86 -12.00
N ARG A 228 13.68 33.55 -12.28
CA ARG A 228 13.92 34.17 -13.59
C ARG A 228 14.13 33.13 -14.68
N THR A 229 14.82 32.05 -14.37
CA THR A 229 14.97 30.90 -15.27
C THR A 229 13.62 30.19 -15.46
N ARG A 230 12.84 30.05 -14.39
CA ARG A 230 11.51 29.44 -14.43
C ARG A 230 10.56 30.18 -15.37
N GLU A 231 10.49 31.50 -15.27
CA GLU A 231 9.67 32.36 -16.15
C GLU A 231 10.03 32.21 -17.63
N ARG A 232 11.34 32.13 -17.94
CA ARG A 232 11.82 31.92 -19.31
C ARG A 232 11.36 30.56 -19.86
N LEU A 233 11.51 29.49 -19.07
CA LEU A 233 11.08 28.16 -19.48
C LEU A 233 9.55 28.10 -19.71
N VAL A 234 8.76 28.75 -18.85
CA VAL A 234 7.31 28.86 -19.03
C VAL A 234 6.97 29.60 -20.33
N TYR A 235 7.68 30.68 -20.64
CA TYR A 235 7.50 31.42 -21.90
C TYR A 235 7.81 30.53 -23.11
N GLU A 236 8.94 29.81 -23.10
CA GLU A 236 9.33 28.89 -24.19
C GLU A 236 8.30 27.79 -24.43
N VAL A 237 7.75 27.19 -23.36
CA VAL A 237 6.69 26.18 -23.47
C VAL A 237 5.40 26.78 -24.05
N ARG A 238 5.00 27.98 -23.60
CA ARG A 238 3.82 28.69 -24.14
C ARG A 238 3.96 29.03 -25.62
N GLN A 239 5.17 29.39 -26.06
CA GLN A 239 5.49 29.64 -27.46
C GLN A 239 5.72 28.36 -28.28
N LYS A 240 5.55 27.17 -27.67
CA LYS A 240 5.80 25.85 -28.28
C LYS A 240 7.24 25.66 -28.79
N CYS A 241 8.18 26.45 -28.26
CA CYS A 241 9.61 26.34 -28.58
C CYS A 241 10.31 25.22 -27.79
N ARG A 242 9.65 24.66 -26.78
CA ARG A 242 10.16 23.57 -25.93
C ARG A 242 9.01 22.69 -25.45
N SER A 243 9.22 21.38 -25.40
CA SER A 243 8.22 20.46 -24.84
C SER A 243 8.16 20.60 -23.31
N ILE A 244 6.96 20.48 -22.75
CA ILE A 244 6.79 20.37 -21.29
C ILE A 244 7.39 19.07 -20.75
N GLU A 245 7.62 18.07 -21.62
CA GLU A 245 8.26 16.79 -21.30
C GLU A 245 9.79 16.93 -21.13
N ASP A 246 10.40 18.00 -21.64
CA ASP A 246 11.86 18.24 -21.55
C ASP A 246 12.26 19.02 -20.29
N ILE A 247 11.30 19.37 -19.43
CA ILE A 247 11.53 20.16 -18.22
C ILE A 247 10.86 19.48 -17.04
N CYS A 248 11.52 19.45 -15.89
CA CYS A 248 10.91 19.00 -14.65
C CYS A 248 9.79 19.97 -14.23
N ILE A 249 8.53 19.57 -14.32
CA ILE A 249 7.39 20.44 -13.98
C ILE A 249 7.31 20.78 -12.48
N SER A 250 8.04 20.04 -11.65
CA SER A 250 8.10 20.19 -10.20
C SER A 250 9.14 21.23 -9.76
N CYS A 251 10.39 21.12 -10.24
CA CYS A 251 11.51 21.99 -9.83
C CYS A 251 12.07 22.89 -10.94
N GLY A 252 11.63 22.74 -12.18
CA GLY A 252 12.11 23.47 -13.36
C GLY A 252 13.45 22.99 -13.94
N GLY A 253 14.08 21.97 -13.35
CA GLY A 253 15.35 21.43 -13.84
C GLY A 253 15.24 20.80 -15.24
N LEU A 254 16.33 20.87 -16.01
CA LEU A 254 16.41 20.31 -17.37
C LEU A 254 16.89 18.85 -17.41
N ASN A 255 17.34 18.31 -16.27
CA ASN A 255 17.78 16.92 -16.17
C ASN A 255 16.58 15.98 -15.97
N VAL A 256 15.78 15.84 -17.02
CA VAL A 256 14.60 14.96 -17.04
C VAL A 256 15.00 13.58 -17.54
N GLY A 257 14.57 12.54 -16.82
CA GLY A 257 14.78 11.15 -17.24
C GLY A 257 13.48 10.36 -17.44
N LEU A 258 12.35 10.91 -17.00
CA LEU A 258 11.05 10.24 -16.94
C LEU A 258 9.91 11.26 -17.06
N GLY A 259 8.72 10.82 -17.48
CA GLY A 259 7.49 11.61 -17.41
C GLY A 259 6.92 11.67 -15.99
N HIS A 260 6.17 12.73 -15.69
CA HIS A 260 5.44 12.86 -14.43
C HIS A 260 4.32 11.81 -14.34
N PRO A 261 4.16 11.07 -13.22
CA PRO A 261 3.22 9.95 -13.16
C PRO A 261 1.74 10.30 -13.36
N LEU A 262 1.34 11.54 -13.06
CA LEU A 262 -0.06 11.99 -13.08
C LEU A 262 -0.37 13.09 -14.11
N PHE A 263 0.65 13.72 -14.69
CA PHE A 263 0.46 14.90 -15.55
C PHE A 263 1.37 14.81 -16.77
N ALA A 264 0.96 15.43 -17.88
CA ALA A 264 1.83 15.59 -19.03
C ALA A 264 2.98 16.56 -18.68
N GLY A 265 4.21 16.06 -18.71
CA GLY A 265 5.40 16.85 -18.39
C GLY A 265 6.56 16.01 -17.87
N GLY A 266 7.75 16.59 -17.90
CA GLY A 266 8.97 15.94 -17.48
C GLY A 266 9.11 15.90 -15.97
N MET A 267 9.90 14.94 -15.47
CA MET A 267 10.25 14.82 -14.06
C MET A 267 11.71 14.38 -13.88
N CYS A 268 12.47 15.14 -13.07
CA CYS A 268 13.81 14.72 -12.67
C CYS A 268 13.75 13.64 -11.58
N GLN A 269 14.83 12.87 -11.44
CA GLN A 269 14.88 11.76 -10.47
C GLN A 269 14.71 12.24 -9.01
N GLY A 270 15.21 13.42 -8.68
CA GLY A 270 15.05 14.01 -7.34
C GLY A 270 13.60 14.33 -7.00
N CYS A 271 12.88 14.99 -7.92
CA CYS A 271 11.45 15.25 -7.78
C CYS A 271 10.63 13.97 -7.77
N LYS A 272 10.99 12.95 -8.57
CA LYS A 272 10.33 11.65 -8.54
C LYS A 272 10.41 10.99 -7.17
N ASN A 273 11.59 11.00 -6.54
CA ASN A 273 11.73 10.43 -5.20
C ASN A 273 10.85 11.17 -4.19
N CYS A 274 10.85 12.51 -4.25
CA CYS A 274 9.98 13.34 -3.41
C CYS A 274 8.48 13.08 -3.67
N PHE A 275 8.08 12.91 -4.93
CA PHE A 275 6.72 12.53 -5.30
C PHE A 275 6.33 11.16 -4.76
N LEU A 276 7.20 10.15 -4.86
CA LEU A 276 6.90 8.83 -4.31
C LEU A 276 6.78 8.83 -2.78
N GLU A 277 7.46 9.74 -2.10
CA GLU A 277 7.33 9.94 -0.65
C GLU A 277 6.03 10.67 -0.28
N CYS A 278 5.60 11.66 -1.08
CA CYS A 278 4.45 12.52 -0.75
C CYS A 278 3.12 12.10 -1.38
N ALA A 279 3.11 11.38 -2.50
CA ALA A 279 1.89 11.09 -3.28
C ALA A 279 0.87 10.22 -2.52
N TYR A 280 1.31 9.53 -1.47
CA TYR A 280 0.49 8.66 -0.64
C TYR A 280 0.17 9.26 0.74
N GLN A 281 0.54 10.52 0.99
CA GLN A 281 0.24 11.22 2.23
C GLN A 281 -1.07 12.00 2.09
N TYR A 282 -2.05 11.64 2.91
CA TYR A 282 -3.36 12.28 3.01
C TYR A 282 -3.52 12.87 4.41
N ASP A 283 -4.22 14.00 4.49
CA ASP A 283 -4.62 14.61 5.76
C ASP A 283 -5.81 13.85 6.36
N ASP A 284 -6.14 14.17 7.62
CA ASP A 284 -7.24 13.54 8.36
C ASP A 284 -8.62 13.76 7.70
N ASP A 285 -8.71 14.71 6.77
CA ASP A 285 -9.90 15.00 5.96
C ASP A 285 -10.00 14.14 4.68
N GLY A 286 -9.03 13.24 4.45
CA GLY A 286 -8.99 12.35 3.29
C GLY A 286 -8.48 13.02 2.01
N TYR A 287 -8.05 14.29 2.05
CA TYR A 287 -7.44 14.98 0.93
C TYR A 287 -5.91 14.88 0.97
N GLN A 288 -5.25 15.03 -0.19
CA GLN A 288 -3.80 14.97 -0.25
C GLN A 288 -3.17 16.18 0.45
N SER A 289 -2.31 15.93 1.43
CA SER A 289 -1.61 16.97 2.21
C SER A 289 -0.60 17.78 1.37
N TYR A 290 -0.23 17.26 0.18
CA TYR A 290 0.82 17.82 -0.67
C TYR A 290 0.34 17.98 -2.10
N CYS A 291 0.76 19.08 -2.74
CA CYS A 291 0.55 19.27 -4.17
C CYS A 291 1.13 18.09 -4.98
N THR A 292 0.32 17.49 -5.84
CA THR A 292 0.69 16.34 -6.67
C THR A 292 1.75 16.61 -7.72
N ILE A 293 2.06 17.89 -7.99
CA ILE A 293 3.09 18.30 -8.95
C ILE A 293 4.41 18.60 -8.21
N CYS A 294 4.35 19.45 -7.18
CA CYS A 294 5.56 20.00 -6.54
C CYS A 294 5.85 19.44 -5.15
N CYS A 295 4.97 18.60 -4.61
CA CYS A 295 5.05 18.05 -3.24
C CYS A 295 5.14 19.14 -2.16
N GLY A 296 4.64 20.34 -2.48
CA GLY A 296 4.55 21.45 -1.53
C GLY A 296 3.30 21.32 -0.67
N GLY A 297 3.46 21.24 0.65
CA GLY A 297 2.36 21.24 1.64
C GLY A 297 2.19 22.60 2.31
N ARG A 298 2.20 23.70 1.53
CA ARG A 298 1.98 25.06 2.08
C ARG A 298 0.51 25.46 1.92
N GLU A 299 0.10 25.62 0.68
CA GLU A 299 -1.26 25.94 0.30
C GLU A 299 -1.51 25.13 -0.98
N VAL A 300 -2.52 24.25 -0.94
CA VAL A 300 -2.91 23.42 -2.08
C VAL A 300 -4.29 23.90 -2.53
N LEU A 301 -4.38 24.38 -3.76
CA LEU A 301 -5.65 24.77 -4.36
C LEU A 301 -6.22 23.55 -5.08
N MET A 302 -7.43 23.16 -4.71
CA MET A 302 -8.17 22.05 -5.30
C MET A 302 -9.21 22.61 -6.28
N CYS A 303 -9.32 22.04 -7.48
CA CYS A 303 -10.45 22.32 -8.36
C CYS A 303 -11.64 21.45 -7.92
N GLY A 304 -12.78 22.09 -7.63
CA GLY A 304 -14.07 21.42 -7.42
C GLY A 304 -14.81 21.22 -8.73
#